data_AF-A0A1H7PAN8-F1
#
_entry.id   AF-A0A1H7PAN8-F1
#
_cell.length_a   1.000
_cell.length_b   1.000
_cell.length_c   1.000
_cell.angle_alpha   90.00
_cell.angle_beta   90.00
_cell.angle_gamma   90.00
#
_symmetry.space_group_name_H-M   'P 1'
#
loop_
_entity.id
_entity.type
_entity.pdbx_description
1 polymer ?
#
loop_
_entity_poly.entity_id
_entity_poly.type
_entity_poly.pdbx_seq_one_letter_code
_entity_poly.pdbx_strand_id
1 'polypeptide(L)'
;MNFQNKLLAGLVAASSLAGGAALATGSGLKAEPLPQHKVPVSPDGNLVVGLCDGVTSMEVVGVKDGGSMTRDQAQAVSTALMAEWRRKNPDANWDDVPLPSRAVAQTAKPPPSPDPKGPRSPPAVDGTPQKPSAGGSVKSGGQNAAAGASEVAAKKDAHLQTGHTYGAFSERDEKIWADSTQAFVEEGNRVFHDAAALGGTIAVSCDMCHPDAANTHPETYPKYQVQLGRVAMLRDMINWCIQNPVRGKPLADDDPKMKAMEAYIYARRKGVPLEFGKH
;
A
#
# COMPACT_ATOMS: atom_id res chain seq x y z
N MET A 1 44.88 7.49 -73.22
CA MET A 1 45.91 6.43 -73.06
C MET A 1 45.91 6.08 -71.57
N ASN A 2 45.53 4.92 -71.06
CA ASN A 2 45.36 3.58 -71.61
C ASN A 2 44.24 2.82 -70.87
N PHE A 3 43.51 2.02 -71.65
CA PHE A 3 42.70 0.88 -71.23
C PHE A 3 43.59 -0.27 -70.72
N GLN A 4 43.06 -1.13 -69.84
CA GLN A 4 43.06 -2.63 -69.86
C GLN A 4 42.77 -3.12 -68.42
N ASN A 5 41.59 -3.62 -68.05
CA ASN A 5 40.97 -4.93 -68.35
C ASN A 5 41.70 -6.13 -67.69
N LYS A 6 41.06 -6.80 -66.70
CA LYS A 6 40.66 -8.23 -66.71
C LYS A 6 40.39 -8.85 -65.31
N LEU A 7 39.18 -9.39 -65.21
CA LEU A 7 38.71 -10.70 -64.67
C LEU A 7 39.07 -11.22 -63.26
N LEU A 8 37.99 -11.41 -62.50
CA LEU A 8 37.56 -12.62 -61.77
C LEU A 8 38.60 -13.56 -61.17
N ALA A 9 38.54 -13.67 -59.84
CA ALA A 9 38.55 -14.95 -59.13
C ALA A 9 37.52 -14.88 -58.01
N GLY A 10 36.44 -15.66 -58.13
CA GLY A 10 35.53 -15.95 -57.03
C GLY A 10 36.10 -17.05 -56.14
N LEU A 11 35.72 -17.06 -54.87
CA LEU A 11 35.03 -18.18 -54.24
C LEU A 11 34.64 -17.81 -52.80
N VAL A 12 33.33 -17.76 -52.58
CA VAL A 12 32.56 -18.28 -51.44
C VAL A 12 33.30 -18.39 -50.10
N ALA A 13 32.97 -17.49 -49.18
CA ALA A 13 32.86 -17.82 -47.76
C ALA A 13 31.52 -17.27 -47.24
N ALA A 14 30.46 -18.06 -47.48
CA ALA A 14 29.22 -17.91 -46.74
C ALA A 14 29.46 -18.44 -45.31
N SER A 15 29.52 -17.53 -44.34
CA SER A 15 29.43 -17.87 -42.92
C SER A 15 28.69 -16.74 -42.20
N SER A 16 27.37 -16.81 -42.36
CA SER A 16 26.38 -16.62 -41.28
C SER A 16 26.83 -15.79 -40.07
N LEU A 17 26.61 -14.48 -40.17
CA LEU A 17 26.30 -13.62 -39.02
C LEU A 17 24.96 -12.94 -39.31
N ALA A 18 23.91 -13.75 -39.43
CA ALA A 18 22.56 -13.29 -39.08
C ALA A 18 22.52 -13.19 -37.55
N GLY A 19 23.22 -12.18 -37.01
CA GLY A 19 23.03 -11.73 -35.64
C GLY A 19 21.64 -11.12 -35.58
N GLY A 20 20.67 -11.94 -35.18
CA GLY A 20 19.29 -11.54 -35.03
C GLY A 20 19.22 -10.26 -34.21
N ALA A 21 18.72 -9.19 -34.82
CA ALA A 21 18.05 -8.16 -34.07
C ALA A 21 16.86 -8.83 -33.39
N ALA A 22 17.07 -9.32 -32.17
CA ALA A 22 15.98 -9.55 -31.25
C ALA A 22 15.34 -8.18 -31.03
N LEU A 23 14.36 -7.85 -31.87
CA LEU A 23 13.36 -6.85 -31.55
C LEU A 23 12.68 -7.38 -30.29
N ALA A 24 13.21 -6.98 -29.13
CA ALA A 24 12.43 -6.96 -27.92
C ALA A 24 11.27 -6.01 -28.21
N THR A 25 10.18 -6.55 -28.75
CA THR A 25 8.87 -5.94 -28.66
C THR A 25 8.48 -6.01 -27.19
N GLY A 26 9.12 -5.16 -26.39
CA GLY A 26 8.65 -4.89 -25.06
C GLY A 26 7.23 -4.38 -25.24
N SER A 27 6.25 -5.15 -24.76
CA SER A 27 4.94 -4.64 -24.40
C SER A 27 5.21 -3.48 -23.45
N GLY A 28 5.36 -2.28 -24.01
CA GLY A 28 5.79 -1.10 -23.30
C GLY A 28 4.65 -0.68 -22.39
N LEU A 29 4.57 -1.28 -21.21
CA LEU A 29 3.76 -0.81 -20.09
C LEU A 29 4.36 0.52 -19.66
N LYS A 30 4.06 1.58 -20.42
CA LYS A 30 4.36 2.95 -20.02
C LYS A 30 3.33 3.36 -18.99
N ALA A 31 3.78 3.99 -17.91
CA ALA A 31 2.89 4.60 -16.95
C ALA A 31 2.09 5.70 -17.66
N GLU A 32 0.78 5.49 -17.80
CA GLU A 32 -0.14 6.51 -18.30
C GLU A 32 -0.60 7.41 -17.15
N PRO A 33 -0.79 8.72 -17.39
CA PRO A 33 -1.39 9.62 -16.40
C PRO A 33 -2.74 9.08 -15.92
N LEU A 34 -3.01 9.22 -14.62
CA LEU A 34 -4.29 8.82 -14.07
C LEU A 34 -5.40 9.74 -14.62
N PRO A 35 -6.53 9.18 -15.09
CA PRO A 35 -7.65 9.99 -15.54
C PRO A 35 -8.21 10.84 -14.40
N GLN A 36 -8.58 12.08 -14.72
CA GLN A 36 -9.24 12.99 -13.79
C GLN A 36 -10.76 12.92 -13.95
N HIS A 37 -11.48 12.94 -12.84
CA HIS A 37 -12.93 13.14 -12.85
C HIS A 37 -13.25 14.60 -13.08
N LYS A 38 -14.10 14.85 -14.08
CA LYS A 38 -14.65 16.17 -14.33
C LYS A 38 -15.85 16.37 -13.43
N VAL A 39 -15.76 17.34 -12.53
CA VAL A 39 -16.92 17.84 -11.77
C VAL A 39 -17.57 18.99 -12.54
N PRO A 40 -18.89 19.22 -12.37
CA PRO A 40 -19.56 20.39 -12.92
C PRO A 40 -18.88 21.70 -12.48
N VAL A 41 -18.94 22.72 -13.33
CA VAL A 41 -18.50 24.07 -12.98
C VAL A 41 -19.62 24.78 -12.24
N SER A 42 -19.34 25.33 -11.06
CA SER A 42 -20.29 26.19 -10.34
C SER A 42 -20.51 27.49 -11.14
N PRO A 43 -21.77 27.89 -11.44
CA PRO A 43 -22.08 29.18 -12.04
C PRO A 43 -21.61 30.36 -11.19
N ASP A 44 -21.54 30.18 -9.88
CA ASP A 44 -21.14 31.21 -8.90
C ASP A 44 -19.63 31.15 -8.58
N GLY A 45 -18.88 30.27 -9.24
CA GLY A 45 -17.45 30.06 -9.01
C GLY A 45 -17.12 29.44 -7.64
N ASN A 46 -18.08 28.74 -7.04
CA ASN A 46 -17.85 28.02 -5.80
C ASN A 46 -17.13 26.69 -6.05
N LEU A 47 -16.50 26.17 -5.00
CA LEU A 47 -15.86 24.86 -4.98
C LEU A 47 -16.92 23.78 -5.24
N VAL A 48 -16.64 22.87 -6.17
CA VAL A 48 -17.45 21.67 -6.41
C VAL A 48 -16.64 20.43 -6.04
N VAL A 49 -17.15 19.64 -5.09
CA VAL A 49 -16.52 18.40 -4.64
C VAL A 49 -17.21 17.23 -5.33
N GLY A 50 -16.42 16.39 -5.99
CA GLY A 50 -16.89 15.18 -6.66
C GLY A 50 -16.60 13.93 -5.84
N LEU A 51 -17.53 12.98 -5.87
CA LEU A 51 -17.35 11.65 -5.32
C LEU A 51 -16.54 10.76 -6.28
N CYS A 52 -15.99 9.67 -5.73
CA CYS A 52 -15.22 8.66 -6.47
C CYS A 52 -16.01 7.91 -7.56
N ASP A 53 -17.33 8.08 -7.64
CA ASP A 53 -18.18 7.47 -8.67
C ASP A 53 -18.16 8.25 -10.01
N GLY A 54 -17.64 9.48 -10.01
CA GLY A 54 -17.55 10.32 -11.21
C GLY A 54 -18.83 10.99 -11.65
N VAL A 55 -19.89 10.80 -10.87
CA VAL A 55 -21.24 11.26 -11.21
C VAL A 55 -21.80 12.12 -10.09
N THR A 56 -21.60 11.72 -8.84
CA THR A 56 -22.13 12.43 -7.69
C THR A 56 -21.18 13.58 -7.34
N SER A 57 -21.72 14.79 -7.26
CA SER A 57 -20.95 15.99 -6.92
C SER A 57 -21.82 16.99 -6.20
N MET A 58 -21.21 17.83 -5.37
CA MET A 58 -21.90 18.86 -4.62
C MET A 58 -21.11 20.16 -4.62
N GLU A 59 -21.82 21.26 -4.83
CA GLU A 59 -21.30 22.61 -4.70
C GLU A 59 -21.23 23.03 -3.22
N VAL A 60 -20.10 23.61 -2.83
CA VAL A 60 -19.84 24.09 -1.47
C VAL A 60 -20.05 25.59 -1.43
N VAL A 61 -21.28 26.00 -1.13
CA VAL A 61 -21.66 27.41 -1.03
C VAL A 61 -20.78 28.14 -0.01
N GLY A 62 -20.24 29.29 -0.41
CA GLY A 62 -19.39 30.12 0.45
C GLY A 62 -17.90 29.79 0.41
N VAL A 63 -17.50 28.71 -0.29
CA VAL A 63 -16.09 28.40 -0.56
C VAL A 63 -15.86 28.56 -2.06
N LYS A 64 -14.94 29.45 -2.46
CA LYS A 64 -14.59 29.63 -3.88
C LYS A 64 -13.71 28.50 -4.38
N ASP A 65 -13.77 28.24 -5.68
CA ASP A 65 -12.84 27.27 -6.29
C ASP A 65 -11.38 27.73 -6.08
N GLY A 66 -10.51 26.78 -5.75
CA GLY A 66 -9.15 27.04 -5.25
C GLY A 66 -9.08 27.45 -3.76
N GLY A 67 -10.21 27.68 -3.10
CA GLY A 67 -10.31 27.82 -1.64
C GLY A 67 -10.35 26.47 -0.93
N SER A 68 -10.15 26.50 0.40
CA SER A 68 -10.26 25.30 1.26
C SER A 68 -11.47 25.41 2.18
N MET A 69 -12.09 24.27 2.44
CA MET A 69 -13.06 24.09 3.51
C MET A 69 -12.37 23.98 4.88
N THR A 70 -13.12 24.16 5.96
CA THR A 70 -12.73 23.62 7.28
C THR A 70 -12.88 22.10 7.29
N ARG A 71 -12.26 21.42 8.28
CA ARG A 71 -12.45 19.97 8.45
C ARG A 71 -13.92 19.59 8.63
N ASP A 72 -14.67 20.36 9.42
CA ASP A 72 -16.10 20.09 9.66
C ASP A 72 -16.94 20.26 8.40
N GLN A 73 -16.65 21.29 7.59
CA GLN A 73 -17.27 21.47 6.29
C GLN A 73 -16.94 20.30 5.35
N ALA A 74 -15.67 19.89 5.26
CA ALA A 74 -15.25 18.77 4.43
C ALA A 74 -15.90 17.44 4.85
N GLN A 75 -16.03 17.22 6.17
CA GLN A 75 -16.74 16.07 6.71
C GLN A 75 -18.22 16.11 6.35
N ALA A 76 -18.89 17.24 6.54
CA ALA A 76 -20.31 17.40 6.19
C ALA A 76 -20.55 17.17 4.70
N VAL A 77 -19.66 17.70 3.85
CA VAL A 77 -19.72 17.52 2.39
C VAL A 77 -19.55 16.06 2.00
N SER A 78 -18.54 15.39 2.54
CA SER A 78 -18.28 13.97 2.27
C SER A 78 -19.43 13.08 2.75
N THR A 79 -19.97 13.35 3.94
CA THR A 79 -21.16 12.67 4.47
C THR A 79 -22.36 12.82 3.54
N ALA A 80 -22.63 14.03 3.03
CA ALA A 80 -23.74 14.28 2.12
C ALA A 80 -23.57 13.54 0.78
N LEU A 81 -22.37 13.57 0.20
CA LEU A 81 -22.05 12.85 -1.03
C LEU A 81 -22.24 11.33 -0.87
N MET A 82 -21.69 10.76 0.22
CA MET A 82 -21.82 9.34 0.52
C MET A 82 -23.27 8.94 0.80
N ALA A 83 -24.06 9.80 1.45
CA ALA A 83 -25.49 9.55 1.68
C ALA A 83 -26.27 9.56 0.36
N GLU A 84 -25.99 10.50 -0.53
CA GLU A 84 -26.61 10.55 -1.86
C GLU A 84 -26.25 9.31 -2.70
N TRP A 85 -24.99 8.90 -2.67
CA TRP A 85 -24.54 7.71 -3.37
C TRP A 85 -25.27 6.45 -2.86
N ARG A 86 -25.36 6.25 -1.53
CA ARG A 86 -26.11 5.13 -0.96
C ARG A 86 -27.58 5.14 -1.38
N ARG A 87 -28.20 6.32 -1.40
CA ARG A 87 -29.60 6.47 -1.85
C ARG A 87 -29.78 6.07 -3.33
N LYS A 88 -28.80 6.35 -4.19
CA LYS A 88 -28.83 5.99 -5.62
C LYS A 88 -28.42 4.54 -5.88
N ASN A 89 -27.73 3.91 -4.94
CA ASN A 89 -27.20 2.55 -5.05
C ASN A 89 -27.71 1.66 -3.89
N PRO A 90 -29.03 1.46 -3.75
CA PRO A 90 -29.60 0.71 -2.63
C PRO A 90 -29.17 -0.76 -2.61
N ASP A 91 -28.80 -1.30 -3.77
CA ASP A 91 -28.36 -2.70 -3.93
C ASP A 91 -26.83 -2.84 -3.91
N ALA A 92 -26.08 -1.74 -3.75
CA ALA A 92 -24.63 -1.83 -3.65
C ALA A 92 -24.22 -2.50 -2.35
N ASN A 93 -23.36 -3.51 -2.47
CA ASN A 93 -22.76 -4.17 -1.33
C ASN A 93 -21.64 -3.28 -0.77
N TRP A 94 -22.03 -2.27 0.01
CA TRP A 94 -21.09 -1.47 0.80
C TRP A 94 -20.82 -2.22 2.10
N ASP A 95 -19.55 -2.58 2.32
CA ASP A 95 -19.08 -3.10 3.59
C ASP A 95 -19.32 -2.02 4.67
N ASP A 96 -20.47 -2.08 5.37
CA ASP A 96 -20.79 -1.26 6.54
C ASP A 96 -19.95 -1.65 7.78
N VAL A 97 -18.91 -2.47 7.55
CA VAL A 97 -18.06 -3.06 8.58
C VAL A 97 -17.56 -1.95 9.50
N PRO A 98 -17.92 -1.97 10.80
CA PRO A 98 -17.09 -1.35 11.82
C PRO A 98 -15.80 -2.18 11.80
N LEU A 99 -14.82 -1.75 11.00
CA LEU A 99 -13.56 -2.47 10.89
C LEU A 99 -13.00 -2.58 12.30
N PRO A 100 -12.64 -3.79 12.76
CA PRO A 100 -12.60 -4.12 14.18
C PRO A 100 -11.97 -3.00 14.99
N SER A 101 -12.81 -2.23 15.67
CA SER A 101 -12.36 -1.15 16.53
C SER A 101 -11.46 -1.78 17.59
N ARG A 102 -10.17 -1.43 17.57
CA ARG A 102 -9.10 -1.89 18.48
C ARG A 102 -8.47 -3.28 18.26
N ALA A 103 -8.47 -3.85 17.05
CA ALA A 103 -7.66 -5.07 16.79
C ALA A 103 -6.16 -4.80 16.56
N VAL A 104 -5.66 -3.63 16.94
CA VAL A 104 -4.23 -3.34 17.00
C VAL A 104 -3.72 -3.12 18.44
N ALA A 105 -4.64 -3.14 19.41
CA ALA A 105 -4.32 -3.18 20.84
C ALA A 105 -4.68 -4.54 21.49
N GLN A 106 -5.05 -5.54 20.69
CA GLN A 106 -5.24 -6.90 21.19
C GLN A 106 -4.01 -7.73 20.86
N THR A 107 -3.34 -8.16 21.92
CA THR A 107 -2.38 -9.27 21.93
C THR A 107 -2.95 -10.42 21.10
N ALA A 108 -2.52 -10.50 19.84
CA ALA A 108 -2.84 -11.63 19.00
C ALA A 108 -2.19 -12.86 19.65
N LYS A 109 -3.00 -13.69 20.29
CA LYS A 109 -2.61 -15.07 20.61
C LYS A 109 -2.15 -15.68 19.28
N PRO A 110 -0.96 -16.29 19.22
CA PRO A 110 -0.45 -16.88 17.99
C PRO A 110 -1.46 -17.90 17.43
N PRO A 111 -1.53 -18.06 16.09
CA PRO A 111 -2.42 -19.04 15.48
C PRO A 111 -2.19 -20.44 16.07
N PRO A 112 -3.23 -21.27 16.18
CA PRO A 112 -3.06 -22.65 16.65
C PRO A 112 -2.02 -23.36 15.80
N SER A 113 -1.11 -24.07 16.47
CA SER A 113 -0.03 -24.82 15.84
C SER A 113 -0.56 -25.75 14.74
N PRO A 114 0.14 -25.88 13.60
CA PRO A 114 -0.24 -26.82 12.56
C PRO A 114 -0.26 -28.26 13.09
N ASP A 115 -1.17 -29.07 12.51
CA ASP A 115 -1.46 -30.46 12.87
C ASP A 115 -0.21 -31.33 13.15
N PRO A 116 -0.17 -32.10 14.25
CA PRO A 116 1.02 -32.83 14.73
C PRO A 116 1.43 -34.06 13.89
N LYS A 117 0.95 -34.20 12.64
CA LYS A 117 1.37 -35.25 11.70
C LYS A 117 2.39 -34.80 10.65
N GLY A 118 2.81 -33.53 10.65
CA GLY A 118 4.00 -33.05 9.93
C GLY A 118 5.31 -33.36 10.70
N PRO A 119 6.49 -33.29 10.06
CA PRO A 119 7.74 -33.75 10.66
C PRO A 119 8.03 -33.04 11.99
N ARG A 120 8.32 -33.85 13.01
CA ARG A 120 8.23 -33.55 14.45
C ARG A 120 9.12 -32.39 14.91
N SER A 121 8.54 -31.44 15.63
CA SER A 121 9.25 -30.55 16.56
C SER A 121 9.21 -31.10 18.01
N PRO A 122 10.24 -30.81 18.85
CA PRO A 122 10.41 -31.39 20.18
C PRO A 122 9.53 -30.72 21.26
N PRO A 123 9.39 -31.33 22.46
CA PRO A 123 8.39 -30.92 23.45
C PRO A 123 8.75 -29.62 24.20
N ALA A 124 7.72 -28.86 24.59
CA ALA A 124 7.82 -27.67 25.41
C ALA A 124 8.27 -27.99 26.85
N VAL A 125 9.05 -27.10 27.46
CA VAL A 125 9.47 -27.18 28.87
C VAL A 125 8.92 -26.00 29.68
N ASP A 126 8.41 -26.32 30.88
CA ASP A 126 7.73 -25.42 31.81
C ASP A 126 8.64 -24.33 32.41
N GLY A 127 8.07 -23.14 32.61
CA GLY A 127 8.77 -21.94 33.05
C GLY A 127 9.12 -21.92 34.55
N THR A 128 10.31 -21.38 34.85
CA THR A 128 10.69 -20.94 36.21
C THR A 128 10.82 -19.40 36.23
N PRO A 129 10.34 -18.70 37.27
CA PRO A 129 10.41 -17.24 37.32
C PRO A 129 11.76 -16.75 37.86
N GLN A 130 12.44 -15.85 37.15
CA GLN A 130 13.70 -15.26 37.62
C GLN A 130 13.59 -13.75 37.89
N LYS A 131 14.08 -13.36 39.07
CA LYS A 131 14.05 -12.05 39.75
C LYS A 131 14.94 -11.01 39.04
N PRO A 132 14.59 -9.70 39.05
CA PRO A 132 15.33 -8.69 38.29
C PRO A 132 16.66 -8.33 38.97
N SER A 133 17.76 -8.38 38.20
CA SER A 133 19.06 -7.87 38.64
C SER A 133 19.26 -6.46 38.10
N ALA A 134 19.54 -5.54 39.02
CA ALA A 134 19.81 -4.14 38.75
C ALA A 134 21.26 -3.91 38.29
N GLY A 135 21.47 -2.83 37.55
CA GLY A 135 22.78 -2.19 37.38
C GLY A 135 23.60 -2.69 36.18
N GLY A 136 23.33 -2.14 35.00
CA GLY A 136 24.20 -2.26 33.84
C GLY A 136 23.80 -1.23 32.79
N SER A 137 24.70 -0.31 32.48
CA SER A 137 24.54 0.72 31.45
C SER A 137 24.08 0.09 30.13
N VAL A 138 22.89 0.46 29.66
CA VAL A 138 22.31 -0.06 28.42
C VAL A 138 23.14 0.46 27.24
N LYS A 139 24.00 -0.38 26.66
CA LYS A 139 24.53 -0.11 25.32
C LYS A 139 23.37 -0.20 24.33
N SER A 140 23.29 0.71 23.37
CA SER A 140 22.25 0.70 22.34
C SER A 140 22.42 -0.52 21.43
N GLY A 141 21.77 -1.64 21.80
CA GLY A 141 21.67 -2.81 20.94
C GLY A 141 21.03 -2.43 19.60
N GLY A 142 21.57 -2.98 18.52
CA GLY A 142 21.38 -2.52 17.14
C GLY A 142 19.95 -2.17 16.71
N GLN A 143 19.86 -1.18 15.81
CA GLN A 143 18.62 -0.55 15.32
C GLN A 143 17.84 -1.38 14.28
N ASN A 144 18.35 -2.52 13.83
CA ASN A 144 17.71 -3.36 12.82
C ASN A 144 18.01 -4.86 13.03
N ALA A 145 17.28 -5.72 12.32
CA ALA A 145 17.37 -7.19 12.41
C ALA A 145 18.79 -7.72 12.17
N ALA A 146 19.53 -7.09 11.24
CA ALA A 146 20.90 -7.47 10.91
C ALA A 146 21.89 -7.18 12.06
N ALA A 147 21.62 -6.14 12.85
CA ALA A 147 22.48 -5.75 13.96
C ALA A 147 22.27 -6.60 15.23
N GLY A 148 21.12 -7.29 15.36
CA GLY A 148 20.89 -8.29 16.41
C GLY A 148 21.46 -9.67 16.05
N ALA A 149 21.35 -10.08 14.78
CA ALA A 149 21.74 -11.42 14.32
C ALA A 149 23.20 -11.79 14.60
N SER A 150 24.13 -10.83 14.53
CA SER A 150 25.55 -11.03 14.83
C SER A 150 25.87 -11.08 16.34
N GLU A 151 25.08 -10.40 17.18
CA GLU A 151 25.23 -10.43 18.65
C GLU A 151 24.55 -11.65 19.29
N VAL A 152 23.50 -12.17 18.65
CA VAL A 152 22.70 -13.30 19.10
C VAL A 152 23.51 -14.61 19.09
N ALA A 153 24.41 -14.80 18.14
CA ALA A 153 25.30 -15.96 18.08
C ALA A 153 26.20 -16.11 19.35
N ALA A 154 26.36 -15.06 20.15
CA ALA A 154 27.22 -15.05 21.34
C ALA A 154 26.50 -15.45 22.64
N LYS A 155 25.16 -15.56 22.67
CA LYS A 155 24.40 -15.89 23.89
C LYS A 155 23.92 -17.34 23.88
N LYS A 156 24.56 -18.18 24.71
CA LYS A 156 24.27 -19.62 24.83
C LYS A 156 22.89 -19.98 25.39
N ASP A 157 22.16 -19.01 25.97
CA ASP A 157 20.92 -19.24 26.71
C ASP A 157 19.69 -18.50 26.15
N ALA A 158 19.79 -17.89 24.96
CA ALA A 158 18.63 -17.27 24.32
C ALA A 158 17.77 -18.35 23.64
N HIS A 159 16.45 -18.29 23.79
CA HIS A 159 15.52 -19.09 22.98
C HIS A 159 15.59 -18.60 21.53
N LEU A 160 16.50 -19.20 20.75
CA LEU A 160 16.74 -18.83 19.36
C LEU A 160 15.88 -19.68 18.43
N GLN A 161 15.08 -19.02 17.61
CA GLN A 161 14.48 -19.65 16.44
C GLN A 161 15.61 -19.86 15.42
N THR A 162 15.95 -21.13 15.17
CA THR A 162 16.98 -21.52 14.20
C THR A 162 16.32 -22.17 12.98
N GLY A 163 16.87 -21.95 11.78
CA GLY A 163 16.36 -22.56 10.55
C GLY A 163 15.84 -21.58 9.47
N HIS A 164 15.91 -20.27 9.69
CA HIS A 164 15.71 -19.30 8.61
C HIS A 164 16.98 -19.14 7.78
N THR A 165 16.83 -19.08 6.45
CA THR A 165 17.93 -18.90 5.48
C THR A 165 18.74 -17.62 5.71
N TYR A 166 18.21 -16.67 6.48
CA TYR A 166 18.81 -15.38 6.78
C TYR A 166 19.35 -15.23 8.22
N GLY A 167 19.36 -16.31 9.03
CA GLY A 167 19.95 -16.31 10.38
C GLY A 167 19.05 -16.87 11.48
N ALA A 168 19.55 -16.82 12.72
CA ALA A 168 18.79 -17.12 13.92
C ALA A 168 18.29 -15.81 14.55
N PHE A 169 17.07 -15.84 15.08
CA PHE A 169 16.42 -14.65 15.66
C PHE A 169 15.97 -14.93 17.10
N SER A 170 16.00 -13.88 17.92
CA SER A 170 15.53 -13.91 19.29
C SER A 170 14.11 -13.34 19.41
N GLU A 171 13.43 -13.63 20.51
CA GLU A 171 12.14 -13.01 20.85
C GLU A 171 12.21 -11.47 20.86
N ARG A 172 13.37 -10.90 21.21
CA ARG A 172 13.62 -9.45 21.14
C ARG A 172 13.53 -8.95 19.70
N ASP A 173 14.10 -9.69 18.74
CA ASP A 173 14.11 -9.28 17.33
C ASP A 173 12.69 -9.32 16.76
N GLU A 174 11.94 -10.38 17.04
CA GLU A 174 10.53 -10.51 16.65
C GLU A 174 9.68 -9.37 17.22
N LYS A 175 9.91 -9.00 18.49
CA LYS A 175 9.24 -7.85 19.10
C LYS A 175 9.58 -6.54 18.40
N ILE A 176 10.86 -6.31 18.05
CA ILE A 176 11.27 -5.11 17.29
C ILE A 176 10.55 -5.06 15.94
N TRP A 177 10.42 -6.18 15.24
CA TRP A 177 9.75 -6.22 13.93
C TRP A 177 8.25 -5.97 14.04
N ALA A 178 7.60 -6.56 15.05
CA ALA A 178 6.20 -6.32 15.34
C ALA A 178 5.94 -4.84 15.68
N ASP A 179 6.74 -4.26 16.59
CA ASP A 179 6.65 -2.86 16.97
C ASP A 179 6.95 -1.93 15.77
N SER A 180 7.91 -2.27 14.92
CA SER A 180 8.25 -1.50 13.71
C SER A 180 7.14 -1.55 12.66
N THR A 181 6.54 -2.72 12.45
CA THR A 181 5.38 -2.90 11.57
C THR A 181 4.21 -2.08 12.08
N GLN A 182 4.01 -2.09 13.40
CA GLN A 182 2.94 -1.36 14.05
C GLN A 182 3.08 0.15 13.93
N ALA A 183 4.28 0.69 14.17
CA ALA A 183 4.57 2.10 13.97
C ALA A 183 4.30 2.54 12.52
N PHE A 184 4.58 1.67 11.54
CA PHE A 184 4.32 1.96 10.13
C PHE A 184 2.83 2.00 9.78
N VAL A 185 2.04 1.10 10.38
CA VAL A 185 0.57 1.12 10.29
C VAL A 185 -0.01 2.38 10.94
N GLU A 186 0.55 2.82 12.07
CA GLU A 186 0.13 4.05 12.76
C GLU A 186 0.41 5.31 11.94
N GLU A 187 1.56 5.37 11.27
CA GLU A 187 1.84 6.45 10.32
C GLU A 187 0.85 6.44 9.15
N GLY A 188 0.53 5.26 8.61
CA GLY A 188 -0.49 5.11 7.59
C GLY A 188 -1.86 5.59 8.05
N ASN A 189 -2.24 5.24 9.29
CA ASN A 189 -3.48 5.71 9.93
C ASN A 189 -3.49 7.23 10.04
N ARG A 190 -2.39 7.84 10.51
CA ARG A 190 -2.28 9.31 10.61
C ARG A 190 -2.47 9.98 9.26
N VAL A 191 -1.80 9.49 8.21
CA VAL A 191 -1.93 10.04 6.86
C VAL A 191 -3.34 9.85 6.32
N PHE A 192 -3.95 8.67 6.49
CA PHE A 192 -5.28 8.35 5.96
C PHE A 192 -6.39 9.27 6.51
N HIS A 193 -6.25 9.76 7.75
CA HIS A 193 -7.25 10.60 8.43
C HIS A 193 -6.97 12.12 8.37
N ASP A 194 -5.87 12.52 7.74
CA ASP A 194 -5.41 13.90 7.74
C ASP A 194 -5.19 14.41 6.32
N ALA A 195 -6.07 15.34 5.91
CA ALA A 195 -6.05 15.92 4.58
C ALA A 195 -4.72 16.66 4.28
N ALA A 196 -4.12 17.31 5.27
CA ALA A 196 -2.86 18.02 5.09
C ALA A 196 -1.69 17.04 4.93
N ALA A 197 -1.68 15.94 5.69
CA ALA A 197 -0.69 14.86 5.55
C ALA A 197 -0.74 14.20 4.17
N LEU A 198 -1.95 14.04 3.61
CA LEU A 198 -2.19 13.58 2.23
C LEU A 198 -1.73 14.60 1.17
N GLY A 199 -1.56 15.87 1.54
CA GLY A 199 -1.32 16.97 0.61
C GLY A 199 -2.58 17.45 -0.11
N GLY A 200 -3.75 17.23 0.48
CA GLY A 200 -5.03 17.73 0.01
C GLY A 200 -5.17 19.23 0.17
N THR A 201 -5.91 19.86 -0.74
CA THR A 201 -6.06 21.32 -0.81
C THR A 201 -7.44 21.81 -0.34
N ILE A 202 -8.38 20.88 -0.11
CA ILE A 202 -9.78 21.20 0.23
C ILE A 202 -10.25 20.55 1.53
N ALA A 203 -9.32 20.14 2.39
CA ALA A 203 -9.58 19.51 3.70
C ALA A 203 -10.33 18.15 3.68
N VAL A 204 -10.52 17.54 2.50
CA VAL A 204 -11.03 16.16 2.37
C VAL A 204 -9.92 15.16 2.66
N SER A 205 -10.20 14.18 3.53
CA SER A 205 -9.33 13.03 3.82
C SER A 205 -10.00 11.70 3.48
N CYS A 206 -9.22 10.62 3.38
CA CYS A 206 -9.70 9.33 2.90
C CYS A 206 -10.79 8.73 3.81
N ASP A 207 -10.65 8.87 5.12
CA ASP A 207 -11.59 8.40 6.14
C ASP A 207 -12.99 9.01 6.04
N MET A 208 -13.13 10.18 5.44
CA MET A 208 -14.43 10.84 5.28
C MET A 208 -15.35 10.08 4.31
N CYS A 209 -14.78 9.35 3.35
CA CYS A 209 -15.51 8.49 2.41
C CYS A 209 -15.33 7.00 2.72
N HIS A 210 -14.13 6.61 3.14
CA HIS A 210 -13.73 5.25 3.47
C HIS A 210 -13.40 5.15 4.96
N PRO A 211 -14.39 5.26 5.87
CA PRO A 211 -14.14 5.23 7.30
C PRO A 211 -13.35 3.97 7.63
N ASP A 212 -12.23 4.16 8.34
CA ASP A 212 -11.37 3.07 8.76
C ASP A 212 -10.75 2.23 7.61
N ALA A 213 -10.72 2.72 6.37
CA ALA A 213 -10.38 1.99 5.13
C ALA A 213 -11.46 1.01 4.64
N ALA A 214 -12.71 1.19 5.04
CA ALA A 214 -13.85 0.42 4.52
C ALA A 214 -13.97 0.54 3.00
N ASN A 215 -14.35 -0.56 2.34
CA ASN A 215 -14.55 -0.63 0.89
C ASN A 215 -13.33 -0.27 0.01
N THR A 216 -12.12 -0.33 0.58
CA THR A 216 -10.87 -0.17 -0.20
C THR A 216 -10.42 -1.47 -0.88
N HIS A 217 -10.77 -2.62 -0.29
CA HIS A 217 -10.54 -3.98 -0.81
C HIS A 217 -9.12 -4.25 -1.35
N PRO A 218 -8.04 -3.98 -0.58
CA PRO A 218 -6.65 -4.25 -0.99
C PRO A 218 -6.43 -5.71 -1.41
N GLU A 219 -7.17 -6.65 -0.81
CA GLU A 219 -7.11 -8.08 -1.09
C GLU A 219 -7.53 -8.47 -2.52
N THR A 220 -8.16 -7.55 -3.26
CA THR A 220 -8.59 -7.78 -4.64
C THR A 220 -7.62 -7.26 -5.69
N TYR A 221 -6.59 -6.51 -5.29
CA TYR A 221 -5.59 -5.98 -6.21
C TYR A 221 -4.49 -7.01 -6.54
N PRO A 222 -3.91 -6.98 -7.77
CA PRO A 222 -4.26 -6.11 -8.89
C PRO A 222 -5.63 -6.46 -9.51
N LYS A 223 -6.38 -5.45 -9.97
CA LYS A 223 -7.68 -5.62 -10.65
C LYS A 223 -7.94 -4.57 -11.71
N TYR A 224 -8.84 -4.85 -12.64
CA TYR A 224 -9.22 -3.92 -13.71
C TYR A 224 -10.08 -2.78 -13.17
N GLN A 225 -9.52 -1.61 -12.88
CA GLN A 225 -10.31 -0.51 -12.33
C GLN A 225 -11.04 0.23 -13.44
N VAL A 226 -12.37 0.20 -13.40
CA VAL A 226 -13.23 0.85 -14.41
C VAL A 226 -12.97 2.36 -14.51
N GLN A 227 -12.68 3.02 -13.39
CA GLN A 227 -12.33 4.44 -13.34
C GLN A 227 -11.02 4.75 -14.06
N LEU A 228 -10.11 3.77 -14.14
CA LEU A 228 -8.80 3.90 -14.78
C LEU A 228 -8.76 3.31 -16.19
N GLY A 229 -9.74 2.47 -16.56
CA GLY A 229 -9.76 1.78 -17.85
C GLY A 229 -8.61 0.77 -18.03
N ARG A 230 -7.99 0.32 -16.93
CA ARG A 230 -6.84 -0.60 -16.95
C ARG A 230 -6.73 -1.42 -15.67
N VAL A 231 -5.93 -2.49 -15.74
CA VAL A 231 -5.46 -3.17 -14.52
C VAL A 231 -4.62 -2.19 -13.71
N ALA A 232 -4.93 -2.12 -12.42
CA ALA A 232 -4.35 -1.18 -11.49
C ALA A 232 -3.87 -1.90 -10.24
N MET A 233 -2.85 -1.33 -9.62
CA MET A 233 -2.40 -1.65 -8.28
C MET A 233 -3.18 -0.81 -7.26
N LEU A 234 -3.09 -1.18 -5.98
CA LEU A 234 -3.68 -0.39 -4.90
C LEU A 234 -3.17 1.07 -4.91
N ARG A 235 -1.86 1.28 -5.15
CA ARG A 235 -1.24 2.62 -5.25
C ARG A 235 -1.81 3.49 -6.35
N ASP A 236 -2.15 2.90 -7.51
CA ASP A 236 -2.78 3.64 -8.61
C ASP A 236 -4.10 4.25 -8.11
N MET A 237 -4.89 3.47 -7.37
CA MET A 237 -6.16 3.94 -6.82
C MET A 237 -6.00 4.91 -5.66
N ILE A 238 -5.00 4.72 -4.80
CA ILE A 238 -4.66 5.72 -3.77
C ILE A 238 -4.35 7.06 -4.43
N ASN A 239 -3.45 7.08 -5.43
CA ASN A 239 -3.10 8.31 -6.15
C ASN A 239 -4.25 8.90 -6.96
N TRP A 240 -5.16 8.08 -7.45
CA TRP A 240 -6.38 8.54 -8.10
C TRP A 240 -7.32 9.22 -7.10
N CYS A 241 -7.49 8.67 -5.89
CA CYS A 241 -8.22 9.31 -4.80
C CYS A 241 -7.56 10.61 -4.33
N ILE A 242 -6.22 10.67 -4.29
CA ILE A 242 -5.50 11.89 -3.92
C ILE A 242 -5.78 13.01 -4.93
N GLN A 243 -5.73 12.72 -6.23
CA GLN A 243 -5.91 13.74 -7.26
C GLN A 243 -7.34 14.23 -7.38
N ASN A 244 -8.32 13.34 -7.23
CA ASN A 244 -9.71 13.66 -7.56
C ASN A 244 -10.47 14.24 -6.35
N PRO A 245 -10.96 13.43 -5.39
CA PRO A 245 -11.72 13.97 -4.25
C PRO A 245 -10.87 14.78 -3.27
N VAL A 246 -9.58 14.47 -3.10
CA VAL A 246 -8.71 15.17 -2.14
C VAL A 246 -8.04 16.42 -2.74
N ARG A 247 -7.99 16.51 -4.08
CA ARG A 247 -7.34 17.59 -4.84
C ARG A 247 -5.88 17.83 -4.43
N GLY A 248 -5.14 16.75 -4.22
CA GLY A 248 -3.71 16.74 -3.93
C GLY A 248 -2.85 16.36 -5.15
N LYS A 249 -1.53 16.35 -4.94
CA LYS A 249 -0.56 15.85 -5.93
C LYS A 249 -0.33 14.35 -5.71
N PRO A 250 -0.17 13.55 -6.78
CA PRO A 250 0.24 12.15 -6.65
C PRO A 250 1.51 12.01 -5.81
N LEU A 251 1.54 10.98 -4.99
CA LEU A 251 2.75 10.54 -4.31
C LEU A 251 3.57 9.65 -5.24
N ALA A 252 4.89 9.67 -5.09
CA ALA A 252 5.77 8.70 -5.74
C ALA A 252 5.49 7.29 -5.21
N ASP A 253 5.72 6.26 -6.02
CA ASP A 253 5.50 4.87 -5.62
C ASP A 253 6.35 4.45 -4.42
N ASP A 254 7.50 5.09 -4.23
CA ASP A 254 8.42 4.84 -3.12
C ASP A 254 8.27 5.81 -1.95
N ASP A 255 7.35 6.78 -2.04
CA ASP A 255 7.05 7.75 -0.99
C ASP A 255 6.68 7.02 0.32
N PRO A 256 7.32 7.35 1.45
CA PRO A 256 7.03 6.73 2.74
C PRO A 256 5.54 6.77 3.12
N LYS A 257 4.84 7.85 2.80
CA LYS A 257 3.40 8.01 3.09
C LYS A 257 2.55 7.04 2.27
N MET A 258 2.90 6.82 1.00
CA MET A 258 2.21 5.85 0.13
C MET A 258 2.31 4.44 0.72
N LYS A 259 3.53 4.02 1.04
CA LYS A 259 3.78 2.69 1.62
C LYS A 259 3.12 2.53 3.00
N ALA A 260 3.12 3.58 3.84
CA ALA A 260 2.47 3.56 5.14
C ALA A 260 0.95 3.42 5.01
N MET A 261 0.33 4.17 4.09
CA MET A 261 -1.11 4.04 3.80
C MET A 261 -1.49 2.65 3.31
N GLU A 262 -0.70 2.04 2.42
CA GLU A 262 -0.93 0.65 2.02
C GLU A 262 -0.89 -0.29 3.23
N ALA A 263 0.14 -0.16 4.08
CA ALA A 263 0.27 -0.99 5.28
C ALA A 263 -0.95 -0.83 6.21
N TYR A 264 -1.43 0.39 6.39
CA TYR A 264 -2.66 0.67 7.14
C TYR A 264 -3.88 0.00 6.51
N ILE A 265 -4.09 0.18 5.20
CA ILE A 265 -5.23 -0.41 4.48
C ILE A 265 -5.22 -1.95 4.59
N TYR A 266 -4.06 -2.59 4.39
CA TYR A 266 -3.90 -4.03 4.61
C TYR A 266 -4.19 -4.44 6.06
N ALA A 267 -3.68 -3.69 7.04
CA ALA A 267 -3.90 -3.99 8.46
C ALA A 267 -5.40 -3.93 8.82
N ARG A 268 -6.15 -2.98 8.26
CA ARG A 268 -7.60 -2.87 8.49
C ARG A 268 -8.41 -3.97 7.81
N ARG A 269 -7.87 -4.60 6.77
CA ARG A 269 -8.50 -5.69 6.00
C ARG A 269 -7.88 -7.07 6.30
N LYS A 270 -7.09 -7.15 7.38
CA LYS A 270 -6.46 -8.40 7.83
C LYS A 270 -7.52 -9.47 8.08
N GLY A 271 -7.29 -10.67 7.55
CA GLY A 271 -8.18 -11.82 7.70
C GLY A 271 -9.15 -12.02 6.53
N VAL A 272 -9.26 -11.05 5.61
CA VAL A 272 -9.99 -11.26 4.34
C VAL A 272 -9.10 -12.06 3.38
N PRO A 273 -9.62 -13.12 2.72
CA PRO A 273 -8.86 -13.88 1.75
C PRO A 273 -8.38 -13.03 0.57
N LEU A 274 -7.15 -13.27 0.11
CA LEU A 274 -6.62 -12.67 -1.11
C LEU A 274 -7.36 -13.24 -2.32
N GLU A 275 -7.99 -12.36 -3.09
CA GLU A 275 -8.79 -12.70 -4.29
C GLU A 275 -8.48 -11.72 -5.42
N PHE A 276 -7.23 -11.74 -5.90
CA PHE A 276 -6.77 -10.81 -6.94
C PHE A 276 -7.65 -10.86 -8.20
N GLY A 277 -7.86 -9.71 -8.83
CA GLY A 277 -8.65 -9.57 -10.06
C GLY A 277 -10.16 -9.47 -9.82
N LYS A 278 -10.65 -9.74 -8.59
CA LYS A 278 -12.07 -9.63 -8.25
C LYS A 278 -12.55 -8.19 -8.26
N HIS A 279 -13.77 -7.97 -8.75
CA HIS A 279 -14.51 -6.71 -8.69
C HIS A 279 -15.64 -6.79 -7.68
#